data_AF-A0A4R3KXP0-F1
#
_entry.id   AF-A0A4R3KXP0-F1
#
_cell.length_a   1.000
_cell.length_b   1.000
_cell.length_c   1.000
_cell.angle_alpha   90.00
_cell.angle_beta   90.00
_cell.angle_gamma   90.00
#
_symmetry.space_group_name_H-M   'P 1'
#
loop_
_entity.id
_entity.type
_entity.pdbx_description
1 polymer ?
#
loop_
_entity_poly.entity_id
_entity_poly.type
_entity_poly.pdbx_seq_one_letter_code
_entity_poly.pdbx_strand_id
1 'polypeptide(L)'
;MLSKEMKKFLLLACLIVLFSGVNFTADAQCAMCGSTVNSASNEGSKEASGLNTGILYMLAIPYLAVMGIGYLWYKKYRKKNIIMEVEDKNISLN
;
A
#
# COMPACT_ATOMS: atom_id res chain seq x y z
N MET A 1 19.07 -22.48 19.23
CA MET A 1 18.23 -22.81 18.06
C MET A 1 16.78 -22.53 18.42
N LEU A 2 16.26 -21.32 18.13
CA LEU A 2 14.86 -20.98 18.43
C LEU A 2 13.94 -21.84 17.56
N SER A 3 13.00 -22.57 18.17
CA SER A 3 12.03 -23.39 17.43
C SER A 3 11.22 -22.54 16.45
N LYS A 4 10.82 -23.12 15.32
CA LYS A 4 10.15 -22.41 14.21
C LYS A 4 8.90 -21.65 14.68
N GLU A 5 8.22 -22.18 15.68
CA GLU A 5 7.03 -21.59 16.30
C GLU A 5 7.37 -20.37 17.17
N MET A 6 8.49 -20.40 17.90
CA MET A 6 9.00 -19.22 18.64
C MET A 6 9.38 -18.08 17.70
N LYS A 7 9.91 -18.38 16.51
CA LYS A 7 10.24 -17.35 15.51
C LYS A 7 8.99 -16.67 14.95
N LYS A 8 7.92 -17.45 14.70
CA LYS A 8 6.62 -16.89 14.29
C LYS A 8 6.02 -16.04 15.39
N PHE A 9 6.05 -16.52 16.64
CA PHE A 9 5.56 -15.77 17.78
C PHE A 9 6.35 -14.47 18.00
N LEU A 10 7.67 -14.52 17.85
CA LEU A 10 8.54 -13.34 17.92
C LEU A 10 8.26 -12.35 16.79
N LEU A 11 8.06 -12.81 15.56
CA LEU A 11 7.67 -11.96 14.44
C LEU A 11 6.30 -11.32 14.66
N LEU A 12 5.33 -12.07 15.18
CA LEU A 12 4.00 -11.58 15.47
C LEU A 12 4.04 -10.53 16.59
N ALA A 13 4.78 -10.80 17.67
CA ALA A 13 4.98 -9.86 18.76
C ALA A 13 5.70 -8.58 18.28
N CYS A 14 6.70 -8.71 17.41
CA CYS A 14 7.41 -7.57 16.84
C CYS A 14 6.49 -6.69 15.97
N LEU A 15 5.63 -7.31 15.16
CA LEU A 15 4.59 -6.61 14.39
C LEU A 15 3.59 -5.89 15.30
N ILE A 16 3.08 -6.56 16.34
CA ILE A 16 2.14 -5.96 17.28
C ILE A 16 2.76 -4.75 17.99
N VAL A 17 4.02 -4.85 18.41
CA VAL A 17 4.76 -3.74 19.03
C VAL A 17 4.92 -2.58 18.04
N LEU A 18 5.30 -2.85 16.79
CA LEU A 18 5.42 -1.85 15.72
C LEU A 18 4.12 -1.07 15.48
N PHE A 19 2.97 -1.74 15.59
CA PHE A 19 1.65 -1.11 15.38
C PHE A 19 0.99 -0.59 16.67
N SER A 20 1.51 -0.91 17.85
CA SER A 20 0.93 -0.49 19.13
C SER A 20 1.18 1.00 19.47
N GLY A 21 2.13 1.65 18.78
CA GLY A 21 2.53 3.04 19.04
C GLY A 21 1.97 4.09 18.08
N VAL A 22 1.15 3.73 17.09
CA VAL A 22 0.54 4.70 16.16
C VAL A 22 -0.60 5.44 16.84
N ASN A 23 -0.24 6.41 17.68
CA ASN A 23 -1.15 7.49 18.04
C ASN A 23 -1.30 8.38 16.80
N PHE A 24 -2.49 8.37 16.18
CA PHE A 24 -2.85 9.26 15.07
C PHE A 24 -3.09 10.70 15.56
N THR A 25 -2.20 11.26 16.38
CA THR A 25 -2.07 12.71 16.42
C THR A 25 -1.38 13.09 15.12
N ALA A 26 -2.18 13.57 14.17
CA ALA A 26 -1.73 14.07 12.87
C ALA A 26 -0.97 15.39 13.05
N ASP A 27 0.13 15.37 13.79
CA ASP A 27 1.12 16.42 13.76
C ASP A 27 1.89 16.28 12.44
N ALA A 28 1.85 17.35 11.64
CA ALA A 28 2.37 17.34 10.28
C ALA A 28 3.87 16.96 10.30
N GLN A 29 4.21 15.80 9.72
CA GLN A 29 5.58 15.26 9.74
C GLN A 29 6.56 15.98 8.79
N CYS A 30 6.18 17.13 8.23
CA CYS A 30 7.06 18.00 7.45
C CYS A 30 6.82 19.45 7.88
N ALA A 31 7.88 20.15 8.30
CA ALA A 31 7.84 21.53 8.79
C ALA A 31 7.20 22.55 7.82
N MET A 32 7.17 22.21 6.52
CA MET A 32 6.60 23.05 5.46
C MET A 32 5.06 23.08 5.46
N CYS A 33 4.40 21.98 5.88
CA CYS A 33 2.95 21.94 5.99
C CYS A 33 2.48 22.57 7.31
N GLY A 34 3.26 22.42 8.38
CA GLY A 34 2.96 22.97 9.70
C GLY A 34 2.96 24.50 9.73
N SER A 35 3.97 25.16 9.14
CA SER A 35 4.08 26.63 9.13
C SER A 35 2.92 27.29 8.39
N THR A 36 2.52 26.74 7.24
CA THR A 36 1.44 27.28 6.41
C THR A 36 0.08 27.15 7.09
N VAL A 37 -0.18 26.04 7.79
CA VAL A 37 -1.39 25.83 8.60
C VAL A 37 -1.40 26.74 9.83
N ASN A 38 -0.26 26.89 10.51
CA ASN A 38 -0.21 27.71 11.71
C ASN A 38 -0.43 29.19 11.38
N SER A 39 0.07 29.68 10.24
CA SER A 39 -0.25 31.04 9.75
C SER A 39 -1.72 31.19 9.34
N ALA A 40 -2.29 30.24 8.59
CA ALA A 40 -3.70 30.28 8.18
C ALA A 40 -4.70 30.14 9.35
N SER A 41 -4.38 29.32 10.36
CA SER A 41 -5.21 29.17 11.57
C SER A 41 -5.23 30.44 12.42
N ASN A 42 -4.09 31.13 12.57
CA ASN A 42 -4.00 32.37 13.34
C ASN A 42 -4.75 33.53 12.66
N GLU A 43 -4.93 33.49 11.34
CA GLU A 43 -5.71 34.44 10.56
C GLU A 43 -7.21 34.08 10.46
N GLY A 44 -7.64 32.95 11.08
CA GLY A 44 -9.04 32.51 11.08
C GLY A 44 -9.51 31.87 9.76
N SER A 45 -8.58 31.49 8.90
CA SER A 45 -8.82 31.07 7.52
C SER A 45 -9.27 29.59 7.46
N LYS A 46 -10.36 29.30 6.74
CA LYS A 46 -11.00 27.97 6.66
C LYS A 46 -10.11 26.92 5.97
N GLU A 47 -9.05 27.35 5.30
CA GLU A 47 -8.06 26.49 4.63
C GLU A 47 -7.32 25.57 5.61
N ALA A 48 -7.17 25.95 6.88
CA ALA A 48 -6.45 25.16 7.88
C ALA A 48 -7.16 23.86 8.28
N SER A 49 -8.50 23.83 8.23
CA SER A 49 -9.30 22.69 8.71
C SER A 49 -9.38 21.53 7.70
N GLY A 50 -9.03 21.78 6.42
CA GLY A 50 -9.14 20.80 5.33
C GLY A 50 -7.84 20.09 4.93
N LEU A 51 -6.69 20.50 5.46
CA LEU A 51 -5.39 20.06 4.92
C LEU A 51 -5.09 18.58 5.19
N ASN A 52 -5.44 18.06 6.37
CA ASN A 52 -5.25 16.64 6.70
C ASN A 52 -6.04 15.72 5.76
N THR A 53 -7.23 16.16 5.34
CA THR A 53 -8.02 15.49 4.30
C THR A 53 -7.30 15.56 2.95
N GLY A 54 -6.73 16.72 2.60
CA GLY A 54 -5.96 16.90 1.36
C GLY A 54 -4.74 15.97 1.25
N ILE A 55 -3.99 15.80 2.34
CA ILE A 55 -2.83 14.88 2.39
C ILE A 55 -3.30 13.43 2.21
N LEU A 56 -4.36 13.01 2.91
CA LEU A 56 -4.95 11.68 2.76
C LEU A 56 -5.40 11.41 1.32
N TYR A 57 -6.02 12.39 0.65
CA TYR A 57 -6.43 12.26 -0.75
C TYR A 57 -5.22 12.15 -1.69
N MET A 58 -4.22 13.02 -1.55
CA MET A 58 -3.01 12.99 -2.38
C MET A 58 -2.19 11.72 -2.20
N LEU A 59 -2.19 11.14 -0.99
CA LEU A 59 -1.57 9.85 -0.73
C LEU A 59 -2.42 8.69 -1.29
N ALA A 60 -3.74 8.72 -1.15
CA ALA A 60 -4.62 7.63 -1.60
C ALA A 60 -4.67 7.47 -3.13
N ILE A 61 -4.66 8.58 -3.88
CA ILE A 61 -4.77 8.59 -5.35
C ILE A 61 -3.71 7.71 -6.04
N PRO A 62 -2.39 7.83 -5.76
CA PRO A 62 -1.39 7.01 -6.45
C PRO A 62 -1.55 5.52 -6.15
N TYR A 63 -1.92 5.12 -4.93
CA TYR A 63 -2.15 3.71 -4.61
C TYR A 63 -3.41 3.16 -5.31
N LEU A 64 -4.49 3.92 -5.33
CA LEU A 64 -5.73 3.53 -6.02
C LEU A 64 -5.51 3.42 -7.53
N ALA A 65 -4.74 4.35 -8.12
CA ALA A 65 -4.39 4.31 -9.53
C ALA A 65 -3.57 3.07 -9.89
N VAL A 66 -2.52 2.76 -9.11
CA VAL A 66 -1.70 1.55 -9.32
C VAL A 66 -2.52 0.28 -9.15
N MET A 67 -3.39 0.22 -8.14
CA MET A 67 -4.29 -0.91 -7.92
C MET A 67 -5.25 -1.12 -9.09
N GLY A 68 -5.85 -0.03 -9.61
CA GLY A 68 -6.76 -0.09 -10.75
C GLY A 68 -6.07 -0.56 -12.03
N ILE A 69 -4.91 0.03 -12.36
CA ILE A 69 -4.13 -0.35 -13.54
C ILE A 69 -3.65 -1.79 -13.42
N GLY A 70 -3.14 -2.19 -12.25
CA GLY A 70 -2.68 -3.55 -11.98
C GLY A 70 -3.81 -4.58 -12.12
N TYR A 71 -5.00 -4.29 -11.60
CA TYR A 71 -6.17 -5.15 -11.75
C TYR A 71 -6.60 -5.32 -13.20
N LEU A 72 -6.68 -4.22 -13.96
CA LEU A 72 -7.04 -4.25 -15.38
C LEU A 72 -6.01 -5.04 -16.20
N TRP A 73 -4.71 -4.83 -15.93
CA TRP A 73 -3.63 -5.57 -16.56
C TRP A 73 -3.73 -7.06 -16.25
N TYR A 74 -3.92 -7.42 -14.97
CA TYR A 74 -4.09 -8.80 -14.55
C TYR A 74 -5.28 -9.46 -15.26
N LYS A 75 -6.45 -8.81 -15.29
CA LYS A 75 -7.64 -9.34 -15.95
C LYS A 75 -7.44 -9.53 -17.46
N LYS A 76 -6.71 -8.62 -18.12
CA LYS A 76 -6.49 -8.65 -19.57
C LYS A 76 -5.45 -9.71 -19.97
N TYR A 77 -4.40 -9.89 -19.18
CA TYR A 77 -3.26 -10.75 -19.52
C TYR A 77 -3.21 -12.09 -18.78
N ARG A 78 -4.11 -12.33 -17.82
CA ARG A 78 -4.29 -13.67 -17.24
C ARG A 78 -4.74 -14.61 -18.36
N LYS A 79 -3.82 -15.42 -18.87
CA LYS A 79 -4.10 -16.50 -19.82
C LYS A 79 -5.22 -17.34 -19.22
N LYS A 80 -6.34 -17.44 -19.94
CA LYS A 80 -7.29 -18.53 -19.71
C LYS A 80 -6.52 -19.82 -19.94
N ASN A 81 -6.83 -20.88 -19.19
CA ASN A 81 -6.24 -22.20 -19.43
C ASN A 81 -6.63 -22.63 -20.86
N ILE A 82 -5.76 -22.29 -21.83
CA ILE A 82 -5.82 -22.86 -23.16
C ILE A 82 -5.32 -24.27 -22.93
N ILE A 83 -6.20 -25.25 -23.08
CA ILE A 83 -5.82 -26.65 -23.13
C ILE A 83 -4.87 -26.74 -24.32
N MET A 84 -3.57 -26.75 -24.03
CA MET A 84 -2.53 -26.93 -25.03
C MET A 84 -2.64 -28.40 -25.42
N GLU A 85 -3.43 -28.67 -26.45
CA GLU A 85 -3.40 -29.96 -27.13
C GLU A 85 -2.06 -30.03 -27.85
N VAL A 86 -1.06 -30.55 -27.12
CA VAL A 86 0.22 -30.91 -27.71
C VAL A 86 -0.08 -32.13 -28.57
N GLU A 87 -0.18 -31.91 -29.88
CA GLU A 87 -0.17 -32.98 -30.86
C GLU A 87 1.11 -33.80 -30.63
N ASP A 88 0.96 -34.99 -30.05
CA ASP A 88 2.02 -35.98 -29.89
C ASP A 88 2.36 -36.53 -31.28
N LYS A 89 3.05 -35.71 -32.09
CA LYS A 89 3.74 -36.24 -33.25
C LYS A 89 4.86 -37.09 -32.70
N ASN A 90 4.72 -38.39 -32.83
CA ASN A 90 5.72 -39.39 -32.47
C ASN A 90 7.05 -39.00 -33.13
N ILE A 91 7.91 -38.32 -32.36
CA ILE A 91 9.22 -37.90 -32.83
C ILE A 91 10.08 -39.15 -32.78
N SER A 92 10.18 -39.84 -33.91
CA SER A 92 11.08 -40.97 -34.08
C SER A 92 12.51 -40.45 -33.98
N LEU A 93 13.05 -40.50 -32.77
CA LEU A 93 14.48 -40.32 -32.52
C LEU A 93 15.19 -41.57 -33.07
N ASN A 94 15.85 -41.40 -34.21
CA ASN A 94 16.75 -42.38 -34.80
C ASN A 94 18.09 -42.41 -34.07
#